data_AF-A0A836QU39-F1
#
_entry.id   AF-A0A836QU39-F1
#
_cell.length_a   1.000
_cell.length_b   1.000
_cell.length_c   1.000
_cell.angle_alpha   90.00
_cell.angle_beta   90.00
_cell.angle_gamma   90.00
#
_symmetry.space_group_name_H-M   'P 1'
#
loop_
_entity.id
_entity.type
_entity.pdbx_description
1 polymer ?
#
loop_
_entity_poly.entity_id
_entity_poly.type
_entity_poly.pdbx_seq_one_letter_code
_entity_poly.pdbx_strand_id
1 'polypeptide(L)'
;NKNLDDVISSIDKEYVPPSTNEDFFEPEFSSKEALLEMTEDFVNSIINNKIPLSNADLGLDVIKILDAAERSIRNNGKEVFL
;
A
#
# COMPACT_ATOMS: atom_id res chain seq x y z
N ASN A 1 14.96 15.21 -44.60
CA ASN A 1 13.66 15.45 -43.94
C ASN A 1 13.14 14.14 -43.40
N LYS A 2 13.34 13.88 -42.10
CA LYS A 2 12.61 12.79 -41.44
C LYS A 2 11.13 13.18 -41.42
N ASN A 3 10.23 12.27 -41.77
CA ASN A 3 8.80 12.54 -41.73
C ASN A 3 8.40 12.80 -40.26
N LEU A 4 7.44 13.68 -40.02
CA LEU A 4 6.90 13.95 -38.69
C LEU A 4 6.41 12.65 -38.02
N ASP A 5 5.91 11.70 -38.82
CA ASP A 5 5.49 10.36 -38.37
C ASP A 5 6.69 9.53 -37.84
N ASP A 6 7.88 9.70 -38.42
CA ASP A 6 9.11 9.04 -37.96
C ASP A 6 9.58 9.62 -36.62
N VAL A 7 9.32 10.91 -36.39
CA VAL A 7 9.68 11.59 -35.13
C VAL A 7 8.72 11.16 -34.03
N ILE A 8 7.41 11.11 -34.30
CA ILE A 8 6.38 10.71 -33.33
C ILE A 8 6.57 9.23 -32.92
N SER A 9 6.83 8.33 -33.88
CA SER A 9 7.11 6.92 -33.58
C SER A 9 8.40 6.68 -32.79
N SER A 10 9.32 7.66 -32.77
CA SER A 10 10.54 7.62 -31.94
C SER A 10 10.29 8.07 -30.50
N ILE A 11 9.21 8.81 -30.25
CA ILE A 11 8.84 9.36 -28.94
C ILE A 11 7.98 8.37 -28.15
N ASP A 12 7.12 7.60 -28.83
CA ASP A 12 6.21 6.62 -28.22
C ASP A 12 6.87 5.28 -27.84
N LYS A 13 8.16 5.11 -28.11
CA LYS A 13 8.92 4.00 -27.52
C LYS A 13 9.36 4.40 -26.13
N GLU A 14 8.47 4.20 -25.18
CA GLU A 14 8.83 4.11 -23.77
C GLU A 14 10.04 3.16 -23.67
N TYR A 15 11.16 3.71 -23.21
CA TYR A 15 12.37 2.93 -22.97
C TYR A 15 12.07 1.99 -21.80
N VAL A 16 11.63 0.78 -22.12
CA VAL A 16 11.54 -0.32 -21.15
C VAL A 16 12.94 -0.93 -21.10
N PRO A 17 13.74 -0.68 -20.04
CA PRO A 17 15.02 -1.34 -19.89
C PRO A 17 14.76 -2.85 -19.90
N PRO A 18 15.59 -3.65 -20.59
CA PRO A 18 15.49 -5.09 -20.47
C PRO A 18 15.68 -5.42 -18.98
N SER A 19 14.62 -5.89 -18.33
CA SER A 19 14.68 -6.38 -16.96
C SER A 19 15.46 -7.69 -16.97
N THR A 20 16.78 -7.60 -17.10
CA THR A 20 17.68 -8.74 -16.89
C THR A 20 17.81 -8.92 -15.40
N ASN A 21 16.74 -9.40 -14.78
CA ASN A 21 16.74 -10.15 -13.53
C ASN A 21 15.52 -11.08 -13.64
N GLU A 22 15.77 -12.36 -13.94
CA GLU A 22 14.75 -13.42 -13.90
C GLU A 22 14.19 -13.65 -12.47
N ASP A 23 14.65 -12.84 -11.49
CA ASP A 23 14.25 -12.84 -10.07
C ASP A 23 13.34 -11.66 -9.69
N PHE A 24 12.79 -10.89 -10.63
CA PHE A 24 11.76 -9.88 -10.29
C PHE A 24 10.41 -10.56 -10.05
N PHE A 25 10.20 -11.04 -8.81
CA PHE A 25 8.88 -11.42 -8.33
C PHE A 25 8.12 -10.16 -7.93
N GLU A 26 7.31 -9.64 -8.84
CA GLU A 26 6.29 -8.67 -8.45
C GLU A 26 5.24 -9.37 -7.59
N PRO A 27 4.96 -8.88 -6.37
CA PRO A 27 3.88 -9.45 -5.57
C PRO A 27 2.55 -9.21 -6.29
N GLU A 28 1.82 -10.30 -6.55
CA GLU A 28 0.45 -10.20 -7.06
C GLU A 28 -0.45 -9.62 -5.97
N PHE A 29 -1.11 -8.50 -6.27
CA PHE A 29 -2.10 -7.90 -5.38
C PHE A 29 -3.50 -8.22 -5.86
N SER A 30 -4.39 -8.48 -4.91
CA SER A 30 -5.81 -8.61 -5.18
C SER A 30 -6.35 -7.28 -5.73
N SER A 31 -7.14 -7.34 -6.80
CA SER A 31 -7.91 -6.19 -7.31
C SER A 31 -9.21 -5.96 -6.54
N LYS A 32 -9.46 -6.77 -5.51
CA LYS A 32 -10.62 -6.64 -4.63
C LYS A 32 -10.55 -5.33 -3.85
N GLU A 33 -11.69 -4.67 -3.74
CA GLU A 33 -11.81 -3.42 -3.01
C GLU A 33 -11.60 -3.67 -1.50
N ALA A 34 -10.75 -2.85 -0.87
CA ALA A 34 -10.26 -3.11 0.49
C ALA A 34 -11.36 -2.99 1.55
N LEU A 35 -12.28 -2.03 1.41
CA LEU A 35 -13.40 -1.86 2.36
C LEU A 35 -14.39 -3.02 2.27
N LEU A 36 -14.63 -3.55 1.08
CA LEU A 36 -15.41 -4.78 0.86
C LEU A 36 -14.77 -5.95 1.60
N GLU A 37 -13.46 -6.15 1.45
CA GLU A 37 -12.74 -7.23 2.12
C GLU A 37 -12.81 -7.10 3.66
N MET A 38 -12.62 -5.88 4.19
CA MET A 38 -12.78 -5.61 5.62
C MET A 38 -14.21 -5.89 6.11
N THR A 39 -15.22 -5.50 5.33
CA THR A 39 -16.63 -5.69 5.69
C THR A 39 -17.00 -7.17 5.70
N GLU A 40 -16.50 -7.93 4.74
CA GLU A 40 -16.67 -9.38 4.70
C GLU A 40 -15.99 -10.07 5.89
N ASP A 41 -14.76 -9.68 6.26
CA ASP A 41 -14.07 -10.18 7.45
C ASP A 41 -14.88 -9.92 8.73
N PHE A 42 -15.44 -8.71 8.86
CA PHE A 42 -16.28 -8.34 10.00
C PHE A 42 -17.54 -9.21 10.10
N VAL A 43 -18.30 -9.37 9.02
CA VAL A 43 -19.50 -10.21 8.99
C VAL A 43 -19.18 -11.68 9.26
N ASN A 44 -18.12 -12.20 8.62
CA ASN A 44 -17.66 -13.57 8.84
C ASN A 44 -17.23 -13.81 10.28
N SER A 45 -16.60 -12.83 10.92
CA SER A 45 -16.17 -12.91 12.31
C SER A 45 -17.37 -13.02 13.26
N ILE A 46 -18.46 -12.28 13.01
CA ILE A 46 -19.71 -12.40 13.77
C ILE A 46 -20.31 -13.81 13.61
N ILE A 47 -20.47 -14.27 12.37
CA ILE A 47 -21.10 -15.57 12.07
C ILE A 47 -20.31 -16.73 12.69
N ASN A 48 -18.98 -16.66 12.63
CA ASN A 48 -18.10 -17.74 13.06
C ASN A 48 -17.56 -17.58 14.49
N ASN A 49 -18.04 -16.58 15.24
CA ASN A 49 -17.54 -16.26 16.58
C ASN A 49 -16.01 -16.13 16.64
N LYS A 50 -15.44 -15.42 15.67
CA LYS A 50 -14.00 -15.10 15.59
C LYS A 50 -13.78 -13.62 15.86
N ILE A 51 -12.55 -13.26 16.19
CA ILE A 51 -12.13 -11.86 16.31
C ILE A 51 -11.81 -11.35 14.91
N PRO A 52 -12.39 -10.22 14.46
CA PRO A 52 -12.05 -9.64 13.16
C PRO A 52 -10.61 -9.15 13.16
N LEU A 53 -10.01 -9.12 11.97
CA LEU A 53 -8.65 -8.61 11.77
C LEU A 53 -8.55 -7.14 12.21
N SER A 54 -9.56 -6.34 11.85
CA SER A 54 -9.69 -4.95 12.30
C SER A 54 -10.52 -4.89 13.58
N ASN A 55 -9.85 -4.95 14.73
CA ASN A 55 -10.47 -4.93 16.05
C ASN A 55 -10.02 -3.73 16.91
N ALA A 56 -10.59 -3.61 18.11
CA ALA A 56 -10.34 -2.49 19.00
C ALA A 56 -8.89 -2.42 19.52
N ASP A 57 -8.24 -3.56 19.76
CA ASP A 57 -6.86 -3.61 20.24
C ASP A 57 -5.89 -3.11 19.15
N LEU A 58 -6.09 -3.58 17.91
CA LEU A 58 -5.35 -3.07 16.76
C LEU A 58 -5.58 -1.56 16.56
N GLY A 59 -6.83 -1.12 16.68
CA GLY A 59 -7.18 0.30 16.60
C GLY A 59 -6.47 1.12 17.67
N LEU A 60 -6.39 0.62 18.91
CA LEU A 60 -5.67 1.28 20.00
C LEU A 60 -4.17 1.40 19.70
N ASP A 61 -3.55 0.35 19.16
CA ASP A 61 -2.13 0.37 18.82
C ASP A 61 -1.82 1.36 17.69
N VAL A 62 -2.70 1.46 16.69
CA VAL A 62 -2.61 2.51 15.64
C VAL A 62 -2.65 3.90 16.28
N ILE A 63 -3.60 4.15 17.19
CA ILE A 63 -3.71 5.46 17.85
C ILE A 63 -2.47 5.77 18.69
N LYS A 64 -1.91 4.80 19.43
CA LYS A 64 -0.65 4.98 20.17
C LYS A 64 0.49 5.39 19.26
N ILE A 65 0.63 4.75 18.10
CA ILE A 65 1.66 5.09 17.11
C ILE A 65 1.46 6.51 16.58
N LEU A 66 0.23 6.87 16.21
CA LEU A 66 -0.09 8.20 15.70
C LEU A 66 0.17 9.31 16.73
N ASP A 67 -0.19 9.08 18.00
CA ASP A 67 0.10 10.00 19.11
C ASP A 67 1.62 10.15 19.33
N ALA A 68 2.36 9.03 19.32
CA ALA A 68 3.82 9.07 19.46
C ALA A 68 4.49 9.81 18.29
N ALA A 69 4.01 9.61 17.06
CA ALA A 69 4.48 10.32 15.88
C ALA A 69 4.20 11.83 15.99
N GLU A 70 3.01 12.24 16.45
CA GLU A 70 2.69 13.65 16.68
C GLU A 70 3.62 14.27 17.73
N ARG A 71 3.84 13.57 18.86
CA ARG A 71 4.79 13.99 19.89
C ARG A 71 6.21 14.09 19.33
N SER A 72 6.64 13.16 18.48
CA SER A 72 7.95 13.19 17.84
C SER A 72 8.11 14.42 16.94
N ILE A 73 7.14 14.68 16.07
CA ILE A 73 7.12 15.85 15.16
C ILE A 73 7.23 17.16 15.95
N ARG A 74 6.45 17.30 17.03
CA ARG A 74 6.49 18.47 17.91
C ARG A 74 7.82 18.65 18.63
N ASN A 75 8.58 17.57 18.81
CA ASN A 75 9.89 17.57 19.45
C ASN A 75 11.06 17.47 18.44
N ASN A 76 10.89 18.03 17.24
CA ASN A 76 11.89 18.06 16.17
C ASN A 76 12.33 16.66 15.71
N GLY A 77 11.39 15.72 15.63
CA GLY A 77 11.64 14.35 15.17
C GLY A 77 12.39 13.47 16.16
N LYS A 78 12.42 13.82 17.45
CA LYS A 78 13.00 12.95 18.49
C LYS A 78 12.19 11.65 18.62
N GLU A 79 12.89 10.56 18.89
CA GLU A 79 12.26 9.26 19.12
C GLU A 79 11.32 9.31 20.33
N VAL A 80 10.16 8.66 20.19
CA VAL A 80 9.15 8.51 21.23
C VAL A 80 8.82 7.03 21.37
N PHE A 81 9.02 6.48 22.57
CA PHE A 81 8.74 5.08 22.87
C PHE A 81 7.27 4.88 23.25
N LEU A 82 6.72 3.70 22.91
CA LEU A 82 5.35 3.27 23.20
C LEU A 82 5.27 2.47 24.51
#